data_AF-A0A356IGY5-F1
#
_entry.id   AF-A0A356IGY5-F1
#
_cell.length_a   1.000
_cell.length_b   1.000
_cell.length_c   1.000
_cell.angle_alpha   90.00
_cell.angle_beta   90.00
_cell.angle_gamma   90.00
#
_symmetry.space_group_name_H-M   'P 1'
#
loop_
_entity.id
_entity.type
_entity.pdbx_description
1 polymer ?
#
loop_
_entity_poly.entity_id
_entity_poly.type
_entity_poly.pdbx_seq_one_letter_code
_entity_poly.pdbx_strand_id
1 'polypeptide(L)'
;MTTRYSSLLSKIQSGGLAILDSGVSTELERRGQKMHDEAWSARVGIDSFDVLVSTHQAYIDAGADVITVNSYASSRLVLDPAGLSSEVRSINM
;
A
#
# COMPACT_ATOMS: atom_id res chain seq x y z
N MET A 1 13.70 -16.97 -3.99
CA MET A 1 12.87 -15.75 -3.87
C MET A 1 13.25 -14.63 -4.83
N THR A 2 13.99 -14.90 -5.91
CA THR A 2 14.44 -13.90 -6.90
C THR A 2 13.59 -13.85 -8.18
N THR A 3 12.69 -14.81 -8.38
CA THR A 3 12.04 -15.04 -9.69
C THR A 3 11.13 -13.89 -10.13
N ARG A 4 10.28 -13.33 -9.25
CA ARG A 4 9.32 -12.27 -9.63
C ARG A 4 10.01 -10.98 -10.06
N TYR A 5 11.02 -10.55 -9.31
CA TYR A 5 11.82 -9.37 -9.64
C TYR A 5 12.59 -9.56 -10.94
N SER A 6 13.25 -10.70 -11.12
CA SER A 6 13.95 -11.02 -12.38
C SER A 6 12.99 -11.05 -13.57
N SER A 7 11.79 -11.64 -13.43
CA SER A 7 10.77 -11.65 -14.49
C SER A 7 10.29 -10.24 -14.86
N LEU A 8 10.05 -9.38 -13.86
CA LEU A 8 9.67 -7.99 -14.09
C LEU A 8 10.78 -7.22 -14.82
N LEU A 9 12.03 -7.37 -14.37
CA LEU A 9 13.18 -6.75 -15.04
C LEU A 9 13.33 -7.23 -16.48
N SER A 10 13.22 -8.53 -16.74
CA SER A 10 13.29 -9.08 -18.10
C SER A 10 12.19 -8.52 -18.99
N LYS A 11 10.95 -8.38 -18.48
CA LYS A 11 9.83 -7.75 -19.19
C LYS A 11 10.18 -6.31 -19.61
N ILE A 12 10.72 -5.52 -18.69
CA ILE A 12 11.13 -4.13 -18.95
C ILE A 12 12.28 -4.08 -19.98
N GLN A 13 13.30 -4.93 -19.81
CA GLN A 13 14.49 -4.97 -20.68
C GLN A 13 14.17 -5.42 -22.10
N SER A 14 13.14 -6.26 -22.31
CA SER A 14 12.68 -6.65 -23.64
C SER A 14 11.76 -5.61 -24.30
N GLY A 15 11.62 -4.40 -23.73
CA GLY A 15 10.75 -3.34 -24.24
C GLY A 15 9.27 -3.47 -23.84
N GLY A 16 8.95 -4.38 -22.90
CA GLY A 16 7.62 -4.50 -22.33
C GLY A 16 7.32 -3.43 -21.28
N LEU A 17 6.04 -3.15 -21.06
CA LEU A 17 5.58 -2.17 -20.06
C LEU A 17 5.34 -2.85 -18.71
N ALA A 18 5.83 -2.24 -17.63
CA ALA A 18 5.44 -2.59 -16.27
C ALA A 18 4.44 -1.55 -15.73
N ILE A 19 3.34 -2.01 -15.15
CA ILE A 19 2.26 -1.16 -14.63
C ILE A 19 2.37 -1.10 -13.10
N LEU A 20 2.47 0.12 -12.55
CA LEU A 20 2.35 0.38 -11.12
C LEU A 20 0.87 0.50 -10.73
N ASP A 21 0.55 0.16 -9.49
CA ASP A 21 -0.77 0.41 -8.92
C ASP A 21 -1.13 1.90 -8.83
N SER A 22 -2.38 2.17 -8.44
CA SER A 22 -2.91 3.54 -8.34
C SER A 22 -2.95 4.04 -6.89
N GLY A 23 -3.58 5.19 -6.67
CA GLY A 23 -3.67 5.82 -5.35
C GLY A 23 -4.47 5.00 -4.34
N VAL A 24 -3.75 4.24 -3.50
CA VAL A 24 -4.33 3.37 -2.46
C VAL A 24 -5.25 4.16 -1.52
N SER A 25 -4.81 5.29 -0.98
CA SER A 25 -5.60 6.05 -0.02
C SER A 25 -6.92 6.58 -0.59
N THR A 26 -6.91 7.04 -1.83
CA THR A 26 -8.11 7.54 -2.52
C THR A 26 -9.12 6.41 -2.73
N GLU A 27 -8.64 5.23 -3.10
CA GLU A 27 -9.51 4.06 -3.27
C GLU A 27 -10.04 3.54 -1.92
N LEU A 28 -9.24 3.58 -0.87
CA LEU A 28 -9.68 3.27 0.49
C LEU A 28 -10.78 4.23 0.95
N GLU A 29 -10.61 5.53 0.72
CA GLU A 29 -11.63 6.54 1.02
C GLU A 29 -12.91 6.30 0.21
N ARG A 30 -12.79 6.00 -1.09
CA ARG A 30 -13.94 5.64 -1.95
C ARG A 30 -14.68 4.40 -1.45
N ARG A 31 -13.96 3.47 -0.79
CA ARG A 31 -14.51 2.27 -0.14
C ARG A 31 -15.00 2.52 1.30
N GLY A 32 -15.07 3.78 1.74
CA GLY A 32 -15.65 4.19 3.02
C GLY A 32 -14.66 4.19 4.20
N GLN A 33 -13.36 4.02 3.95
CA GLN A 33 -12.35 4.16 4.99
C GLN A 33 -12.11 5.64 5.32
N LYS A 34 -11.86 5.94 6.60
CA LYS A 34 -11.57 7.31 7.04
C LYS A 34 -10.08 7.58 6.95
N MET A 35 -9.71 8.71 6.34
CA MET A 35 -8.35 9.23 6.43
C MET A 35 -8.19 9.94 7.78
N HIS A 36 -7.16 9.58 8.54
CA HIS A 36 -6.85 10.29 9.79
C HIS A 36 -6.12 11.60 9.47
N ASP A 37 -6.43 12.70 10.15
CA ASP A 37 -5.84 14.01 9.87
C ASP A 37 -4.30 13.99 9.97
N GLU A 38 -3.77 13.23 10.93
CA GLU A 38 -2.33 13.16 11.21
C GLU A 38 -1.63 11.89 10.70
N ALA A 39 -2.37 10.79 10.50
CA ALA A 39 -1.81 9.47 10.15
C ALA A 39 -2.33 8.91 8.82
N TRP A 40 -3.20 9.67 8.14
CA TRP A 40 -3.81 9.33 6.86
C TRP A 40 -4.40 7.90 6.85
N SER A 41 -4.06 7.11 5.83
CA SER A 41 -4.47 5.72 5.64
C SER A 41 -3.65 4.71 6.46
N ALA A 42 -2.67 5.14 7.27
CA ALA A 42 -1.76 4.20 7.95
C ALA A 42 -2.53 3.23 8.86
N ARG A 43 -3.54 3.73 9.57
CA ARG A 43 -4.37 2.92 10.47
C ARG A 43 -5.23 1.88 9.78
N VAL A 44 -5.52 2.02 8.49
CA VAL A 44 -6.33 1.05 7.74
C VAL A 44 -5.67 -0.34 7.74
N GLY A 45 -4.34 -0.41 7.81
CA GLY A 45 -3.61 -1.68 7.94
C GLY A 45 -3.95 -2.47 9.22
N ILE A 46 -4.47 -1.82 10.26
CA ILE A 46 -4.91 -2.47 11.51
C ILE A 46 -6.45 -2.51 11.57
N ASP A 47 -7.08 -1.35 11.36
CA ASP A 47 -8.52 -1.18 11.60
C ASP A 47 -9.39 -1.88 10.53
N SER A 48 -8.87 -2.10 9.32
CA SER A 48 -9.62 -2.64 8.18
C SER A 48 -8.70 -3.32 7.15
N PHE A 49 -7.86 -4.24 7.63
CA PHE A 49 -6.86 -4.94 6.82
C PHE A 49 -7.46 -5.63 5.58
N ASP A 50 -8.62 -6.27 5.71
CA ASP A 50 -9.29 -6.94 4.59
C ASP A 50 -9.65 -5.97 3.46
N VAL A 51 -10.02 -4.72 3.80
CA VAL A 51 -10.31 -3.67 2.81
C VAL A 51 -9.03 -3.24 2.09
N LEU A 52 -7.91 -3.13 2.81
CA LEU A 52 -6.59 -2.85 2.23
C LEU A 52 -6.16 -3.97 1.27
N VAL A 53 -6.28 -5.23 1.69
CA VAL A 53 -5.96 -6.39 0.84
C VAL A 53 -6.84 -6.40 -0.41
N SER A 54 -8.15 -6.22 -0.27
CA SER A 54 -9.07 -6.17 -1.42
C SER A 54 -8.79 -4.99 -2.36
N THR A 55 -8.19 -3.91 -1.86
CA THR A 55 -7.80 -2.75 -2.66
C THR A 55 -6.60 -3.09 -3.52
N HIS A 56 -5.55 -3.68 -2.94
CA HIS A 56 -4.41 -4.15 -3.71
C HIS A 56 -4.80 -5.26 -4.70
N GLN A 57 -5.69 -6.18 -4.29
CA GLN A 57 -6.16 -7.23 -5.19
C GLN A 57 -6.88 -6.65 -6.41
N ALA A 58 -7.72 -5.62 -6.23
CA ALA A 58 -8.38 -4.95 -7.35
C ALA A 58 -7.38 -4.32 -8.33
N TYR A 59 -6.26 -3.78 -7.86
CA TYR A 59 -5.20 -3.27 -8.75
C TYR A 59 -4.46 -4.39 -9.48
N ILE A 60 -4.18 -5.51 -8.80
CA ILE A 60 -3.59 -6.69 -9.42
C ILE A 60 -4.52 -7.24 -10.51
N ASP A 61 -5.81 -7.37 -10.22
CA ASP A 61 -6.82 -7.87 -11.17
C ASP A 61 -7.00 -6.92 -12.37
N ALA A 62 -6.79 -5.61 -12.17
CA ALA A 62 -6.78 -4.61 -13.23
C ALA A 62 -5.49 -4.60 -14.07
N GLY A 63 -4.48 -5.39 -13.69
CA GLY A 63 -3.24 -5.59 -14.44
C GLY A 63 -1.99 -4.91 -13.86
N ALA A 64 -2.00 -4.48 -12.60
CA ALA A 64 -0.79 -3.98 -11.95
C ALA A 64 0.26 -5.09 -11.82
N ASP A 65 1.47 -4.81 -12.30
CA ASP A 65 2.65 -5.66 -12.13
C ASP A 65 3.35 -5.40 -10.77
N VAL A 66 3.19 -4.18 -10.25
CA VAL A 66 3.82 -3.70 -9.02
C VAL A 66 2.76 -3.03 -8.15
N ILE A 67 2.74 -3.38 -6.86
CA ILE A 67 1.93 -2.69 -5.85
C ILE A 67 2.82 -1.87 -4.91
N THR A 68 2.28 -0.76 -4.43
CA THR A 68 2.91 0.10 -3.42
C THR A 68 2.32 -0.24 -2.07
N VAL A 69 3.13 -0.72 -1.13
CA VAL A 69 2.66 -0.97 0.24
C VAL A 69 2.16 0.32 0.90
N ASN A 70 1.13 0.23 1.73
CA ASN A 70 0.50 1.37 2.43
C ASN A 70 1.36 1.91 3.60
N SER A 71 2.62 2.24 3.33
CA SER A 71 3.62 2.61 4.35
C SER A 71 4.04 4.08 4.32
N TYR A 72 3.39 4.92 3.51
CA TYR A 72 3.79 6.33 3.36
C TYR A 72 3.65 7.11 4.68
N ALA A 73 2.51 6.98 5.35
CA ALA A 73 2.19 7.68 6.61
C ALA A 73 2.43 6.81 7.86
N SER A 74 3.16 5.69 7.74
CA SER A 74 3.36 4.73 8.84
C SER A 74 4.74 4.84 9.50
N SER A 75 5.50 5.89 9.20
CA SER A 75 6.78 6.14 9.87
C SER A 75 6.57 6.68 11.28
N ARG A 76 7.55 6.48 12.16
CA ARG A 76 7.51 7.02 13.52
C ARG A 76 7.32 8.55 13.56
N LEU A 77 7.93 9.27 12.62
CA LEU A 77 7.80 10.74 12.51
C LEU A 77 6.34 11.18 12.32
N VAL A 78 5.54 10.38 11.59
CA VAL A 78 4.13 10.67 11.30
C VAL A 78 3.22 10.13 12.40
N LEU A 79 3.52 8.94 12.93
CA LEU A 79 2.68 8.28 13.93
C LEU A 79 2.85 8.82 15.35
N ASP A 80 4.01 9.39 15.71
CA ASP A 80 4.27 9.91 17.06
C ASP A 80 3.31 11.07 17.43
N PRO A 81 3.13 12.12 16.60
CA PRO A 81 2.16 13.18 16.86
C PRO A 81 0.72 12.67 17.03
N ALA A 82 0.35 11.63 16.28
CA ALA A 82 -0.97 10.99 16.34
C ALA A 82 -1.19 10.07 17.56
N GLY A 83 -0.19 9.95 18.44
CA GLY A 83 -0.25 9.06 19.61
C GLY A 83 -0.13 7.56 19.26
N LEU A 84 0.42 7.24 18.08
CA LEU A 84 0.50 5.88 17.51
C LEU A 84 1.94 5.35 17.44
N SER A 85 2.86 5.89 18.23
CA SER A 85 4.27 5.48 18.27
C SER A 85 4.49 3.98 18.46
N SER A 86 3.64 3.33 19.26
CA SER A 86 3.71 1.89 19.54
C SER A 86 3.31 1.03 18.33
N GLU A 87 2.53 1.59 17.40
CA GLU A 87 1.91 0.86 16.30
C GLU A 87 2.80 0.79 15.04
N VAL A 88 3.92 1.50 15.00
CA VAL A 88 4.83 1.55 13.83
C VAL A 88 5.15 0.16 13.30
N ARG A 89 5.45 -0.80 14.19
CA ARG A 89 5.74 -2.17 13.80
C ARG A 89 4.49 -2.90 13.31
N SER A 90 3.36 -2.77 14.00
CA SER A 90 2.12 -3.47 13.69
C SER A 90 1.50 -3.02 12.36
N ILE A 91 1.70 -1.76 11.96
CA ILE A 91 1.20 -1.23 10.69
C ILE A 91 2.03 -1.72 9.49
N ASN A 92 3.33 -2.01 9.69
CA ASN A 92 4.27 -2.31 8.61
C ASN A 92 4.67 -3.79 8.48
N MET A 93 4.11 -4.69 9.31
CA MET A 93 4.50 -6.11 9.37
C MET A 93 3.31 -7.05 9.17
#